data_AF-A0A5M3WFH9-F1
#
_entry.id   AF-A0A5M3WFH9-F1
#
_cell.length_a   1.000
_cell.length_b   1.000
_cell.length_c   1.000
_cell.angle_alpha   90.00
_cell.angle_beta   90.00
_cell.angle_gamma   90.00
#
_symmetry.space_group_name_H-M   'P 1'
#
loop_
_entity.id
_entity.type
_entity.pdbx_description
1 polymer ?
#
loop_
_entity_poly.entity_id
_entity_poly.type
_entity_poly.pdbx_seq_one_letter_code
_entity_poly.pdbx_strand_id
1 'polypeptide(L)'
;MLFGRLLVLFVALGSTLMGGPVRDGGTLDGFTIGWIPAGVGAQVADFPYEWEDVSFVSRVWEREVDGVSQVDLKIAVMRGPRLATLADLRAFLAEYHEHDPGAWRLDEFQNGGSRGFITESEAFWVSSAGVGVSVRIPSGGVTREELYRTAVSIRPT
;
A
#
# COMPACT_ATOMS: atom_id res chain seq x y z
N MET A 1 -29.39 12.71 -6.84
CA MET A 1 -28.90 11.40 -6.40
C MET A 1 -28.08 11.64 -5.13
N LEU A 2 -28.57 11.13 -4.01
CA LEU A 2 -28.15 11.47 -2.66
C LEU A 2 -27.03 10.49 -2.24
N PHE A 3 -25.76 10.90 -2.30
CA PHE A 3 -24.67 10.10 -1.76
C PHE A 3 -24.56 10.37 -0.25
N GLY A 4 -24.86 9.35 0.56
CA GLY A 4 -24.81 9.40 2.02
C GLY A 4 -23.39 9.63 2.52
N ARG A 5 -23.18 10.74 3.24
CA ARG A 5 -21.93 11.04 3.95
C ARG A 5 -21.94 10.29 5.28
N LEU A 6 -21.13 9.25 5.41
CA LEU A 6 -20.84 8.65 6.71
C LEU A 6 -19.81 9.52 7.42
N LEU A 7 -20.26 10.26 8.42
CA LEU A 7 -19.41 11.08 9.29
C LEU A 7 -18.94 10.19 10.45
N VAL A 8 -17.65 9.88 10.51
CA VAL A 8 -17.04 9.18 11.64
C VAL A 8 -16.15 10.18 12.37
N LEU A 9 -16.55 10.53 13.60
CA LEU A 9 -15.83 11.44 14.48
C LEU A 9 -14.78 10.63 15.26
N PHE A 10 -13.50 11.01 15.18
CA PHE A 10 -12.48 10.53 16.10
C PHE A 10 -11.72 11.69 16.73
N VAL A 11 -11.69 11.70 18.05
CA VAL A 11 -10.96 12.66 18.88
C VAL A 11 -9.49 12.26 18.88
N ALA A 12 -8.60 13.15 18.42
CA ALA A 12 -7.16 12.97 18.48
C ALA A 12 -6.55 13.86 19.58
N LEU A 13 -5.92 13.25 20.58
CA LEU A 13 -4.95 13.93 21.44
C LEU A 13 -3.56 13.82 20.79
N GLY A 14 -2.95 14.96 20.48
CA GLY A 14 -1.68 15.05 19.77
C GLY A 14 -0.45 14.80 20.65
N SER A 15 0.69 14.59 19.98
CA SER A 15 2.02 15.10 20.37
C SER A 15 3.03 14.81 19.27
N THR A 16 3.87 15.81 18.95
CA THR A 16 4.94 15.75 17.94
C THR A 16 6.27 15.42 18.60
N LEU A 17 7.06 14.49 18.01
CA LEU A 17 8.50 14.38 18.25
C LEU A 17 9.24 14.11 16.93
N MET A 18 10.28 14.90 16.67
CA MET A 18 11.24 14.71 15.59
C MET A 18 12.11 13.47 15.85
N GLY A 19 12.29 12.64 14.81
CA GLY A 19 13.02 11.37 14.87
C GLY A 19 12.15 10.25 15.43
N GLY A 20 10.99 10.00 14.82
CA GLY A 20 10.06 8.98 15.29
C GLY A 20 10.73 7.60 15.39
N PRO A 21 10.39 6.79 16.41
CA PRO A 21 10.87 5.42 16.52
C PRO A 21 10.61 4.67 15.21
N VAL A 22 11.43 3.67 14.88
CA VAL A 22 11.08 2.72 13.82
C VAL A 22 9.70 2.17 14.16
N ARG A 23 8.70 2.53 13.36
CA ARG A 23 7.33 2.04 13.52
C ARG A 23 7.22 0.81 12.65
N ASP A 24 7.00 -0.35 13.26
CA ASP A 24 6.49 -1.48 12.50
C ASP A 24 5.03 -1.18 12.09
N GLY A 25 4.61 -1.83 11.01
CA GLY A 25 3.28 -1.72 10.46
C GLY A 25 2.36 -2.86 10.89
N GLY A 26 2.75 -3.69 11.87
CA GLY A 26 2.01 -4.86 12.32
C GLY A 26 1.87 -5.96 11.27
N THR A 27 0.81 -6.77 11.40
CA THR A 27 0.46 -7.82 10.43
C THR A 27 -0.73 -7.42 9.57
N LEU A 28 -0.75 -7.88 8.31
CA LEU A 28 -1.82 -7.69 7.34
C LEU A 28 -1.93 -8.95 6.47
N ASP A 29 -3.05 -9.67 6.60
CA ASP A 29 -3.41 -10.82 5.76
C ASP A 29 -2.27 -11.84 5.51
N GLY A 30 -1.60 -12.27 6.59
CA GLY A 30 -0.50 -13.25 6.53
C GLY A 30 0.88 -12.67 6.21
N PHE A 31 1.02 -11.34 6.21
CA PHE A 31 2.30 -10.65 6.06
C PHE A 31 2.60 -9.80 7.29
N THR A 32 3.86 -9.78 7.71
CA THR A 32 4.41 -8.82 8.65
C THR A 32 4.95 -7.61 7.89
N ILE A 33 4.67 -6.41 8.37
CA ILE A 33 5.17 -5.14 7.83
C ILE A 33 6.21 -4.60 8.81
N GLY A 34 7.49 -4.82 8.52
CA GLY A 34 8.57 -4.53 9.49
C GLY A 34 8.96 -3.06 9.62
N TRP A 35 8.62 -2.20 8.65
CA TRP A 35 9.04 -0.80 8.66
C TRP A 35 8.05 0.12 7.93
N ILE A 36 7.68 1.22 8.60
CA ILE A 36 6.85 2.31 8.09
C ILE A 36 7.62 3.64 8.19
N PRO A 37 7.52 4.56 7.19
CA PRO A 37 8.20 5.84 7.26
C PRO A 37 7.70 6.67 8.43
N ALA A 38 8.61 7.33 9.15
CA ALA A 38 8.24 8.16 10.31
C ALA A 38 7.31 9.33 9.93
N GLY A 39 7.38 9.76 8.66
CA GLY A 39 6.61 10.85 8.11
C GLY A 39 5.19 10.50 7.67
N VAL A 40 4.67 9.27 7.84
CA VAL A 40 3.26 8.94 7.51
C VAL A 40 2.33 9.19 8.69
N GLY A 41 1.05 9.40 8.40
CA GLY A 41 0.02 9.66 9.38
C GLY A 41 -0.12 8.60 10.46
N ALA A 42 -0.71 8.98 11.59
CA ALA A 42 -0.89 8.09 12.74
C ALA A 42 -2.20 7.30 12.70
N GLN A 43 -3.19 7.74 11.91
CA GLN A 43 -4.48 7.05 11.79
C GLN A 43 -4.29 5.84 10.89
N VAL A 44 -4.70 4.67 11.35
CA VAL A 44 -4.54 3.41 10.62
C VAL A 44 -5.90 2.74 10.51
N ALA A 45 -6.25 2.29 9.30
CA ALA A 45 -7.48 1.56 9.05
C ALA A 45 -7.25 0.40 8.09
N ASP A 46 -7.95 -0.70 8.35
CA ASP A 46 -7.96 -1.88 7.49
C ASP A 46 -9.35 -2.06 6.91
N PHE A 47 -9.42 -2.46 5.64
CA PHE A 47 -10.69 -2.79 5.02
C PHE A 47 -10.51 -3.86 3.93
N PRO A 48 -11.33 -4.92 3.96
CA PRO A 48 -11.42 -5.87 2.88
C PRO A 48 -12.38 -5.39 1.79
N TYR A 49 -12.10 -5.74 0.53
CA TYR A 49 -13.01 -5.55 -0.60
C TYR A 49 -12.65 -6.52 -1.73
N GLU A 50 -13.46 -6.55 -2.78
CA GLU A 50 -13.23 -7.38 -3.96
C GLU A 50 -13.39 -6.54 -5.23
N TRP A 51 -12.58 -6.83 -6.24
CA TRP A 51 -12.71 -6.26 -7.58
C TRP A 51 -12.26 -7.29 -8.61
N GLU A 52 -13.13 -7.59 -9.59
CA GLU A 52 -12.87 -8.50 -10.72
C GLU A 52 -12.20 -9.84 -10.29
N ASP A 53 -12.85 -10.55 -9.36
CA ASP A 53 -12.43 -11.85 -8.80
C ASP A 53 -11.10 -11.84 -8.03
N VAL A 54 -10.63 -10.65 -7.63
CA VAL A 54 -9.47 -10.48 -6.74
C VAL A 54 -9.94 -9.86 -5.43
N SER A 55 -9.70 -10.58 -4.33
CA SER A 55 -9.93 -10.07 -2.99
C SER A 55 -8.74 -9.23 -2.52
N PHE A 56 -9.04 -8.15 -1.84
CA PHE A 56 -8.08 -7.22 -1.27
C PHE A 56 -8.26 -7.19 0.24
N VAL A 57 -7.14 -7.16 0.96
CA VAL A 57 -7.08 -6.64 2.33
C VAL A 57 -6.12 -5.47 2.30
N SER A 58 -6.66 -4.26 2.45
CA SER A 58 -5.88 -3.02 2.43
C SER A 58 -5.71 -2.45 3.82
N ARG A 59 -4.52 -1.92 4.11
CA ARG A 59 -4.24 -1.04 5.25
C ARG A 59 -3.80 0.33 4.74
N VAL A 60 -4.33 1.38 5.35
CA VAL A 60 -3.97 2.78 5.05
C VAL A 60 -3.42 3.47 6.29
N TRP A 61 -2.45 4.35 6.08
CA TRP A 61 -1.99 5.33 7.06
C TRP A 61 -2.42 6.72 6.58
N GLU A 62 -3.18 7.41 7.41
CA GLU A 62 -3.83 8.67 7.07
C GLU A 62 -3.57 9.76 8.11
N ARG A 63 -3.74 11.00 7.68
CA ARG A 63 -3.80 12.18 8.54
C ARG A 63 -4.91 13.10 8.07
N GLU A 64 -5.34 13.97 8.97
CA GLU A 64 -6.20 15.09 8.62
C GLU A 64 -5.33 16.30 8.23
N VAL A 65 -5.62 16.89 7.07
CA VAL A 65 -5.04 18.16 6.59
C VAL A 65 -6.21 19.08 6.25
N ASP A 66 -6.31 20.22 6.94
CA ASP A 66 -7.37 21.21 6.74
C ASP A 66 -8.81 20.62 6.77
N GLY A 67 -9.04 19.62 7.63
CA GLY A 67 -10.34 18.94 7.76
C GLY A 67 -10.62 17.87 6.70
N VAL A 68 -9.64 17.52 5.86
CA VAL A 68 -9.73 16.50 4.81
C VAL A 68 -8.79 15.34 5.14
N SER A 69 -9.27 14.10 5.00
CA SER A 69 -8.40 12.94 5.14
C SER A 69 -7.46 12.81 3.94
N GLN A 70 -6.17 12.62 4.22
CA GLN A 70 -5.13 12.35 3.25
C GLN A 70 -4.47 11.01 3.55
N VAL A 71 -4.47 10.11 2.56
CA VAL A 71 -3.75 8.84 2.62
C VAL A 71 -2.29 9.05 2.28
N ASP A 72 -1.40 8.77 3.22
CA ASP A 72 0.06 8.87 3.01
C ASP A 72 0.66 7.58 2.49
N LEU A 73 0.14 6.44 2.95
CA LEU A 73 0.63 5.12 2.61
C LEU A 73 -0.54 4.15 2.53
N LYS A 74 -0.57 3.33 1.49
CA LYS A 74 -1.49 2.19 1.35
C LYS A 74 -0.68 0.94 1.10
N ILE A 75 -0.99 -0.13 1.84
CA ILE A 75 -0.49 -1.48 1.57
C ILE A 75 -1.70 -2.34 1.26
N ALA A 76 -1.63 -3.14 0.20
CA ALA A 76 -2.67 -4.09 -0.14
C ALA A 76 -2.07 -5.49 -0.34
N VAL A 77 -2.69 -6.48 0.30
CA VAL A 77 -2.52 -7.89 -0.04
C VAL A 77 -3.69 -8.28 -0.94
N MET A 78 -3.38 -8.85 -2.09
CA MET A 78 -4.33 -9.18 -3.14
C MET A 78 -4.30 -10.69 -3.38
N ARG A 79 -5.46 -11.33 -3.43
CA ARG A 79 -5.56 -12.78 -3.65
C ARG A 79 -6.56 -13.10 -4.75
N GLY A 80 -6.14 -13.95 -5.68
CA GLY A 80 -7.01 -14.41 -6.76
C GLY A 80 -6.23 -15.14 -7.84
N PRO A 81 -6.88 -16.01 -8.63
CA PRO A 81 -6.23 -16.80 -9.68
C PRO A 81 -5.60 -15.93 -10.78
N ARG A 82 -6.07 -14.68 -10.94
CA ARG A 82 -5.52 -13.69 -11.88
C ARG A 82 -4.13 -13.18 -11.50
N LEU A 83 -3.59 -13.52 -10.32
CA LEU A 83 -2.31 -13.01 -9.81
C LEU A 83 -1.21 -14.08 -9.81
N ALA A 84 -1.21 -14.96 -10.81
CA ALA A 84 -0.31 -16.11 -10.86
C ALA A 84 1.16 -15.72 -11.08
N THR A 85 1.41 -14.69 -11.89
CA THR A 85 2.76 -14.23 -12.23
C THR A 85 2.90 -12.71 -12.04
N LEU A 86 4.16 -12.23 -12.00
CA LEU A 86 4.43 -10.79 -11.93
C LEU A 86 3.87 -10.03 -13.14
N ALA A 87 3.83 -10.66 -14.32
CA ALA A 87 3.22 -10.08 -15.52
C ALA A 87 1.70 -9.96 -15.37
N ASP A 88 1.04 -10.96 -14.78
CA ASP A 88 -0.41 -10.93 -14.54
C ASP A 88 -0.77 -9.87 -13.49
N LEU A 89 0.01 -9.79 -12.41
CA LEU A 89 -0.16 -8.73 -11.40
C LEU A 89 0.03 -7.33 -12.01
N ARG A 90 1.05 -7.15 -12.87
CA ARG A 90 1.23 -5.88 -13.59
C ARG A 90 0.03 -5.57 -14.47
N ALA A 91 -0.47 -6.52 -15.25
CA ALA A 91 -1.62 -6.32 -16.12
C ALA A 91 -2.88 -5.96 -15.30
N PHE A 92 -3.11 -6.68 -14.21
CA PHE A 92 -4.20 -6.44 -13.28
C PHE A 92 -4.12 -5.04 -12.65
N LEU A 93 -2.96 -4.63 -12.13
CA LEU A 93 -2.78 -3.30 -11.53
C LEU A 93 -2.89 -2.19 -12.58
N ALA A 94 -2.45 -2.43 -13.82
CA ALA A 94 -2.63 -1.46 -14.89
C ALA A 94 -4.11 -1.23 -15.20
N GLU A 95 -4.91 -2.30 -15.24
CA GLU A 95 -6.37 -2.22 -15.38
C GLU A 95 -7.02 -1.52 -14.18
N TYR A 96 -6.71 -1.97 -12.97
CA TYR A 96 -7.30 -1.48 -11.73
C TYR A 96 -6.98 -0.01 -11.44
N HIS A 97 -5.79 0.47 -11.80
CA HIS A 97 -5.39 1.87 -11.65
C HIS A 97 -5.60 2.72 -12.91
N GLU A 98 -6.21 2.14 -13.95
CA GLU A 98 -6.39 2.79 -15.26
C GLU A 98 -5.06 3.35 -15.83
N HIS A 99 -3.94 2.66 -15.59
CA HIS A 99 -2.65 3.03 -16.15
C HIS A 99 -2.58 2.67 -17.63
N ASP A 100 -2.06 3.61 -18.44
CA ASP A 100 -1.61 3.29 -19.79
C ASP A 100 -0.39 2.36 -19.72
N PRO A 101 -0.49 1.11 -20.22
CA PRO A 101 0.60 0.14 -20.16
C PRO A 101 1.86 0.59 -20.93
N GLY A 102 1.73 1.50 -21.90
CA GLY A 102 2.82 2.05 -22.69
C GLY A 102 3.55 3.21 -22.02
N ALA A 103 2.91 3.88 -21.06
CA ALA A 103 3.48 5.01 -20.33
C ALA A 103 3.98 4.63 -18.92
N TRP A 104 3.57 3.47 -18.40
CA TRP A 104 3.92 3.03 -17.05
C TRP A 104 5.37 2.55 -16.97
N ARG A 105 6.28 3.45 -16.58
CA ARG A 105 7.70 3.19 -16.38
C ARG A 105 7.92 2.45 -15.06
N LEU A 106 8.49 1.26 -15.15
CA LEU A 106 8.71 0.37 -14.03
C LEU A 106 10.19 0.03 -13.93
N ASP A 107 10.79 0.24 -12.77
CA ASP A 107 12.11 -0.30 -12.45
C ASP A 107 11.96 -1.63 -11.74
N GLU A 108 12.87 -2.57 -12.00
CA GLU A 108 12.88 -3.83 -11.27
C GLU A 108 13.49 -3.65 -9.87
N PHE A 109 12.94 -4.37 -8.90
CA PHE A 109 13.56 -4.52 -7.58
C PHE A 109 13.39 -5.96 -7.05
N GLN A 110 14.11 -6.28 -5.98
CA GLN A 110 14.00 -7.55 -5.27
C GLN A 110 13.36 -7.35 -3.90
N ASN A 111 12.34 -8.15 -3.59
CA ASN A 111 11.82 -8.29 -2.24
C ASN A 111 12.16 -9.69 -1.70
N GLY A 112 13.36 -9.82 -1.13
CA GLY A 112 13.86 -11.14 -0.69
C GLY A 112 14.05 -12.04 -1.90
N GLY A 113 13.31 -13.15 -1.97
CA GLY A 113 13.34 -14.07 -3.12
C GLY A 113 12.40 -13.70 -4.27
N SER A 114 11.50 -12.73 -4.08
CA SER A 114 10.51 -12.33 -5.09
C SER A 114 11.00 -11.15 -5.92
N ARG A 115 10.82 -11.24 -7.24
CA ARG A 115 10.98 -10.10 -8.15
C ARG A 115 9.74 -9.20 -8.09
N GLY A 116 9.95 -7.90 -8.19
CA GLY A 116 8.87 -6.92 -8.25
C GLY A 116 9.22 -5.72 -9.11
N PHE A 117 8.27 -4.81 -9.23
CA PHE A 117 8.43 -3.52 -9.88
C PHE A 117 8.24 -2.37 -8.89
N ILE A 118 8.99 -1.29 -9.09
CA ILE A 118 8.91 -0.08 -8.31
C ILE A 118 8.90 1.16 -9.22
N THR A 119 8.19 2.18 -8.78
CA THR A 119 8.10 3.51 -9.37
C THR A 119 8.38 4.57 -8.30
N GLU A 120 8.13 5.84 -8.59
CA GLU A 120 8.22 6.91 -7.58
C GLU A 120 7.16 6.78 -6.47
N SER A 121 6.01 6.17 -6.74
CA SER A 121 4.86 6.16 -5.82
C SER A 121 4.22 4.79 -5.58
N GLU A 122 4.73 3.73 -6.22
CA GLU A 122 4.20 2.37 -6.09
C GLU A 122 5.28 1.31 -6.22
N ALA A 123 5.24 0.29 -5.35
CA ALA A 123 6.01 -0.93 -5.46
C ALA A 123 5.08 -2.15 -5.36
N PHE A 124 5.27 -3.17 -6.18
CA PHE A 124 4.45 -4.38 -6.15
C PHE A 124 5.21 -5.64 -6.59
N TRP A 125 4.80 -6.79 -6.06
CA TRP A 125 5.39 -8.09 -6.37
C TRP A 125 4.38 -9.22 -6.14
N VAL A 126 4.69 -10.38 -6.71
CA VAL A 126 3.99 -11.64 -6.42
C VAL A 126 4.76 -12.38 -5.34
N SER A 127 4.10 -12.66 -4.22
CA SER A 127 4.71 -13.43 -3.12
C SER A 127 4.65 -14.93 -3.39
N SER A 128 3.56 -15.39 -4.00
CA SER A 128 3.34 -16.76 -4.47
C SER A 128 2.24 -16.73 -5.53
N ALA A 129 2.08 -17.81 -6.31
CA ALA A 129 1.04 -17.85 -7.33
C ALA A 129 -0.34 -17.56 -6.71
N GLY A 130 -1.01 -16.51 -7.22
CA GLY A 130 -2.30 -16.05 -6.74
C GLY A 130 -2.26 -15.07 -5.56
N VAL A 131 -1.08 -14.62 -5.14
CA VAL A 131 -0.90 -13.66 -4.02
C VAL A 131 0.01 -12.51 -4.44
N GLY A 132 -0.59 -11.35 -4.68
CA GLY A 132 0.09 -10.09 -4.94
C GLY A 132 0.18 -9.21 -3.70
N VAL A 133 1.23 -8.39 -3.62
CA VAL A 133 1.35 -7.33 -2.61
C VAL A 133 1.70 -6.03 -3.32
N SER A 134 1.06 -4.93 -2.92
CA SER A 134 1.42 -3.58 -3.37
C SER A 134 1.57 -2.61 -2.20
N VAL A 135 2.46 -1.65 -2.39
CA VAL A 135 2.71 -0.50 -1.50
C VAL A 135 2.58 0.74 -2.35
N ARG A 136 1.75 1.70 -1.94
CA ARG A 136 1.46 2.93 -2.69
C ARG A 136 1.56 4.16 -1.80
N ILE A 137 1.99 5.28 -2.37
CA ILE A 137 2.14 6.60 -1.73
C ILE A 137 1.27 7.62 -2.48
N PRO A 138 0.00 7.81 -2.11
CA PRO A 138 -0.90 8.72 -2.82
C PRO A 138 -0.56 10.20 -2.62
N SER A 139 -0.07 10.59 -1.43
CA SER A 139 0.12 12.00 -1.06
C SER A 139 1.45 12.62 -1.49
N GLY A 140 2.42 11.83 -1.96
CA GLY A 140 3.75 12.30 -2.36
C GLY A 140 4.69 12.72 -1.23
N GLY A 141 4.26 12.62 0.04
CA GLY A 141 5.07 12.98 1.21
C GLY A 141 6.12 11.93 1.62
N VAL A 142 6.15 10.78 0.95
CA VAL A 142 7.09 9.67 1.18
C VAL A 142 7.97 9.52 -0.06
N THR A 143 9.27 9.35 0.15
CA THR A 143 10.25 9.22 -0.94
C THR A 143 10.26 7.81 -1.53
N ARG A 144 10.79 7.66 -2.76
CA ARG A 144 11.01 6.36 -3.39
C ARG A 144 11.94 5.44 -2.58
N GLU A 145 12.91 5.99 -1.85
CA GLU A 145 13.79 5.20 -0.97
C GLU A 145 13.01 4.64 0.23
N GLU A 146 12.12 5.44 0.82
CA GLU A 146 11.25 4.99 1.89
C GLU A 146 10.21 3.98 1.39
N LEU A 147 9.67 4.17 0.18
CA LEU A 147 8.82 3.18 -0.51
C LEU A 147 9.54 1.83 -0.61
N TYR A 148 10.77 1.84 -1.14
CA TYR A 148 11.60 0.66 -1.27
C TYR A 148 11.82 -0.01 0.09
N ARG A 149 12.20 0.77 1.10
CA ARG A 149 12.43 0.27 2.46
C ARG A 149 11.18 -0.34 3.09
N THR A 150 10.02 0.27 2.92
CA THR A 150 8.74 -0.31 3.34
C THR A 150 8.48 -1.62 2.62
N ALA A 151 8.57 -1.64 1.28
CA ALA A 151 8.32 -2.83 0.49
C ALA A 151 9.20 -4.02 0.93
N VAL A 152 10.52 -3.83 1.04
CA VAL A 152 11.45 -4.92 1.43
C VAL A 152 11.35 -5.31 2.91
N SER A 153 10.61 -4.54 3.73
CA SER A 153 10.30 -4.93 5.11
C SER A 153 9.10 -5.87 5.21
N ILE A 154 8.31 -6.03 4.14
CA ILE A 154 7.12 -6.86 4.13
C ILE A 154 7.50 -8.32 3.86
N ARG A 155 7.15 -9.21 4.80
CA ARG A 155 7.52 -10.63 4.77
C ARG A 155 6.32 -11.51 5.10
N PRO A 156 6.14 -12.67 4.44
CA PRO A 156 5.18 -13.67 4.91
C PRO A 156 5.47 -14.04 6.37
N THR A 157 4.41 -14.24 7.15
CA THR A 157 4.48 -14.71 8.54
C THR A 157 4.56 -16.23 8.61
#